data_AF-A0A9E3SJ06-F1
#
_entry.id   AF-A0A9E3SJ06-F1
#
_cell.length_a   1.000
_cell.length_b   1.000
_cell.length_c   1.000
_cell.angle_alpha   90.00
_cell.angle_beta   90.00
_cell.angle_gamma   90.00
#
_symmetry.space_group_name_H-M   'P 1'
#
loop_
_entity.id
_entity.type
_entity.pdbx_description
1 polymer ?
#
loop_
_entity_poly.entity_id
_entity_poly.type
_entity_poly.pdbx_seq_one_letter_code
_entity_poly.pdbx_strand_id
1 'polypeptide(L)' 'AEKGRQTPATHICFRAPSRDAVRSFYEAALAEGGHDNGAPGIRPEYHPEYYAAFVLDPEGHNIEAVCFNDE' A
#
# COMPACT_ATOMS: atom_id res chain seq x y z
N ALA A 1 1.60 -12.34 -29.61
CA ALA A 1 1.22 -11.63 -28.38
C ALA A 1 2.35 -10.67 -28.06
N GLU A 2 2.15 -9.37 -28.28
CA GLU A 2 3.12 -8.36 -27.86
C GLU A 2 3.22 -8.41 -26.34
N LYS A 3 4.43 -8.70 -25.82
CA LYS A 3 4.75 -8.43 -24.42
C LYS A 3 4.73 -6.90 -24.30
N GLY A 4 3.63 -6.35 -23.79
CA GLY A 4 3.51 -4.93 -23.48
C GLY A 4 4.75 -4.47 -22.72
N ARG A 5 5.27 -3.31 -23.10
CA ARG A 5 6.47 -2.68 -22.53
C ARG A 5 6.39 -2.74 -21.00
N GLN A 6 7.22 -3.57 -20.37
CA GLN A 6 7.27 -3.64 -18.91
C GLN A 6 7.89 -2.34 -18.40
N THR A 7 7.05 -1.44 -17.91
CA THR A 7 7.49 -0.36 -17.02
C THR A 7 8.04 -1.01 -15.75
N PRO A 8 9.21 -0.58 -15.24
CA PRO A 8 9.71 -1.09 -13.98
C PRO A 8 8.67 -0.82 -12.89
N ALA A 9 8.42 -1.82 -12.05
CA ALA A 9 7.52 -1.69 -10.91
C ALA A 9 8.01 -0.53 -10.03
N THR A 10 7.15 0.46 -9.80
CA THR A 10 7.45 1.63 -8.97
C THR A 10 6.81 1.43 -7.60
N HIS A 11 7.50 1.90 -6.56
CA HIS A 11 6.94 2.01 -5.22
C HIS A 11 6.52 3.44 -4.97
N ILE A 12 5.24 3.65 -4.68
CA ILE A 12 4.66 4.95 -4.35
C ILE A 12 4.03 4.85 -2.96
N CYS A 13 4.43 5.77 -2.07
CA CYS A 13 3.96 5.82 -0.70
C CYS A 13 3.21 7.13 -0.44
N PHE A 14 1.95 7.01 -0.03
CA PHE A 14 1.09 8.13 0.33
C PHE A 14 0.99 8.28 1.84
N ARG A 15 1.11 9.52 2.34
CA ARG A 15 0.86 9.81 3.75
C ARG A 15 -0.65 9.88 4.00
N ALA A 16 -1.14 8.95 4.80
CA ALA A 16 -2.52 8.90 5.26
C ALA A 16 -2.69 9.74 6.55
N PRO A 17 -3.90 10.30 6.78
CA PRO A 17 -4.18 11.10 7.97
C PRO A 17 -4.39 10.28 9.25
N SER A 18 -4.73 8.99 9.15
CA SER A 18 -5.04 8.12 10.29
C SER A 18 -4.88 6.63 9.97
N ARG A 19 -4.92 5.79 11.00
CA ARG A 19 -4.89 4.31 10.84
C ARG A 19 -6.13 3.79 10.11
N ASP A 20 -7.28 4.41 10.34
CA ASP A 20 -8.52 4.10 9.62
C ASP A 20 -8.42 4.42 8.13
N ALA A 21 -7.73 5.51 7.77
CA ALA A 21 -7.51 5.84 6.36
C ALA A 21 -6.59 4.82 5.67
N VAL A 22 -5.58 4.29 6.37
CA VAL A 22 -4.74 3.18 5.87
C VAL A 22 -5.56 1.90 5.66
N ARG A 23 -6.43 1.55 6.62
CA ARG A 23 -7.35 0.40 6.48
C ARG A 23 -8.31 0.57 5.30
N SER A 24 -8.94 1.73 5.21
CA SER A 24 -9.89 2.07 4.13
C SER A 24 -9.23 2.03 2.76
N PHE A 25 -8.00 2.55 2.64
CA PHE A 25 -7.19 2.42 1.43
C PHE A 25 -6.99 0.96 1.03
N TYR A 26 -6.55 0.13 1.98
CA TYR A 26 -6.26 -1.28 1.72
C TYR A 26 -7.50 -2.05 1.27
N GLU A 27 -8.61 -1.90 1.98
CA GLU A 27 -9.89 -2.56 1.64
C GLU A 27 -10.41 -2.13 0.27
N ALA A 28 -10.37 -0.84 -0.03
CA ALA A 28 -10.79 -0.31 -1.33
C ALA A 28 -9.89 -0.81 -2.46
N ALA A 29 -8.57 -0.80 -2.25
CA ALA A 29 -7.62 -1.26 -3.26
C ALA A 29 -7.79 -2.76 -3.57
N LEU A 30 -8.06 -3.61 -2.58
CA LEU A 30 -8.38 -5.02 -2.81
C LEU A 30 -9.73 -5.20 -3.53
N ALA A 31 -10.74 -4.41 -3.20
CA ALA A 31 -12.05 -4.49 -3.84
C ALA A 31 -11.99 -4.13 -5.35
N GLU A 32 -11.07 -3.23 -5.73
CA GLU A 32 -10.84 -2.78 -7.12
C GLU A 32 -9.82 -3.66 -7.89
N GLY A 33 -9.44 -4.83 -7.35
CA GLY A 33 -8.58 -5.79 -8.04
C GLY A 33 -7.07 -5.64 -7.75
N GLY A 34 -6.70 -4.84 -6.76
CA GLY A 34 -5.37 -4.86 -6.18
C GLY A 34 -5.10 -6.18 -5.45
N HIS A 35 -3.82 -6.55 -5.36
CA HIS A 35 -3.39 -7.76 -4.68
C HIS A 35 -2.70 -7.42 -3.35
N ASP A 36 -3.00 -8.18 -2.30
CA ASP A 36 -2.33 -8.01 -1.01
C ASP A 36 -0.80 -8.13 -1.16
N ASN A 37 -0.09 -7.16 -0.60
CA ASN A 37 1.37 -7.16 -0.50
C ASN A 37 1.84 -6.85 0.93
N GLY A 38 0.91 -6.79 1.89
CA GLY A 38 1.15 -6.43 3.27
C GLY A 38 -0.07 -5.76 3.90
N ALA A 39 -0.88 -6.54 4.59
CA ALA A 39 -2.05 -6.07 5.34
C ALA A 39 -1.74 -4.91 6.33
N PRO A 40 -2.73 -4.05 6.66
CA PRO A 40 -2.54 -2.92 7.56
C PRO A 40 -1.94 -3.32 8.91
N GLY A 41 -0.81 -2.72 9.28
CA GLY A 41 -0.16 -3.00 10.57
C GLY A 41 1.07 -2.15 10.85
N ILE A 42 1.57 -2.23 12.08
CA ILE A 42 2.83 -1.60 12.47
C ILE A 42 4.01 -2.32 11.79
N ARG A 43 4.99 -1.54 11.33
CA ARG A 43 6.27 -1.98 10.76
C ARG A 43 7.39 -1.59 11.71
N PRO A 44 7.60 -2.34 12.81
CA PRO A 44 8.58 -1.98 13.84
C PRO A 44 10.02 -1.95 13.30
N GLU A 45 10.29 -2.60 12.18
CA GLU A 45 11.56 -2.56 11.45
C GLU A 45 11.87 -1.19 10.84
N TYR A 46 10.87 -0.34 10.63
CA TYR A 46 11.02 1.00 10.06
C TYR A 46 10.95 2.08 11.13
N HIS A 47 9.86 2.11 11.90
CA HIS A 47 9.65 3.02 13.02
C HIS A 47 8.52 2.49 13.91
N PRO A 48 8.55 2.68 15.25
CA PRO A 48 7.51 2.16 16.15
C PRO A 48 6.09 2.61 15.80
N GLU A 49 5.94 3.80 15.23
CA GLU A 49 4.64 4.37 14.84
C GLU A 49 4.31 4.15 13.35
N TYR A 50 5.16 3.45 12.59
CA TYR A 50 4.97 3.23 11.15
C TYR A 50 3.81 2.26 10.90
N TYR A 51 2.59 2.77 10.83
CA TYR A 51 1.41 1.97 10.49
C TYR A 51 1.14 2.09 9.00
N ALA A 52 1.27 0.98 8.27
CA ALA A 52 1.15 0.99 6.82
C ALA A 52 0.42 -0.24 6.26
N ALA A 53 -0.07 -0.10 5.03
CA ALA A 53 -0.61 -1.17 4.22
C ALA A 53 -0.05 -1.07 2.79
N PHE A 54 0.12 -2.22 2.15
CA PHE A 54 0.77 -2.36 0.84
C PHE A 54 -0.13 -3.19 -0.07
N VAL A 55 -0.33 -2.70 -1.29
CA VAL A 55 -1.11 -3.37 -2.33
C VAL A 55 -0.35 -3.29 -3.65
N LEU A 56 -0.30 -4.41 -4.38
CA LEU A 56 0.13 -4.40 -5.78
C LEU A 56 -1.04 -3.99 -6.67
N ASP A 57 -0.84 -2.97 -7.49
CA ASP A 57 -1.81 -2.63 -8.53
C ASP A 57 -1.79 -3.67 -9.68
N PRO A 58 -2.73 -3.60 -10.65
CA PRO A 58 -2.78 -4.55 -11.77
C PRO A 58 -1.53 -4.55 -12.67
N GLU A 59 -0.71 -3.50 -12.60
CA GLU A 59 0.53 -3.31 -13.37
C GLU A 59 1.76 -3.77 -12.56
N GLY A 60 1.56 -4.20 -11.31
CA GLY A 60 2.59 -4.69 -10.41
C GLY A 60 3.34 -3.59 -9.67
N HIS A 61 2.82 -2.36 -9.62
CA HIS A 61 3.36 -1.29 -8.79
C HIS A 61 3.02 -1.50 -7.33
N ASN A 62 3.97 -1.22 -6.42
CA ASN A 62 3.76 -1.33 -4.98
C ASN A 62 3.19 -0.01 -4.46
N ILE A 63 1.90 0.00 -4.15
CA ILE A 63 1.21 1.18 -3.64
C ILE A 63 1.06 1.04 -2.14
N GLU A 64 1.54 2.04 -1.41
CA GLU A 64 1.55 2.06 0.04
C GLU A 64 0.77 3.27 0.57
N ALA A 65 0.03 3.04 1.66
CA ALA A 65 -0.45 4.12 2.53
C ALA A 65 0.17 3.97 3.91
N VAL A 66 0.72 5.06 4.44
CA VAL A 66 1.37 5.10 5.77
C VAL A 66 0.83 6.22 6.63
N CYS A 67 0.63 5.97 7.92
CA CYS A 67 0.45 7.00 8.94
C CYS A 67 1.42 6.78 10.11
N PHE A 68 1.72 7.86 10.82
CA PHE A 68 2.65 7.87 11.97
C PHE A 68 1.97 8.22 13.29
N ASN A 69 0.63 8.23 13.31
CA ASN A 69 -0.15 8.62 14.47
C ASN A 69 -0.90 7.40 15.03
N ASP A 70 -1.28 7.47 16.30
CA ASP A 70 -2.05 6.44 16.99
C ASP A 70 -3.56 6.49 16.72
N GLU A 71 -4.07 7.61 16.21
CA GLU A 71 -5.49 7.82 15.85
C GLU A 71 -5.76 7.55 14.35
#